data_AF-A0A6M3J4R5-F1
#
_entry.id   AF-A0A6M3J4R5-F1
#
_cell.length_a   1.000
_cell.length_b   1.000
_cell.length_c   1.000
_cell.angle_alpha   90.00
_cell.angle_beta   90.00
_cell.angle_gamma   90.00
#
_symmetry.space_group_name_H-M   'P 1'
#
loop_
_entity.id
_entity.type
_entity.pdbx_description
1 polymer ?
#
loop_
_entity_poly.entity_id
_entity_poly.type
_entity_poly.pdbx_seq_one_letter_code
_entity_poly.pdbx_strand_id
1 'polypeptide(L)'
;MKDVESYLERIRKRGAHTLQVFESNLDFILAIKSPVGQVLLRDLIERHEIQFSRIASLEATGVDKQVYLYMKGMLEAWVTRIASYEKNVKDFESAAPKAAQKG
;
A
#
# COMPACT_ATOMS: atom_id res chain seq x y z
N MET A 1 -24.25 6.48 31.80
CA MET A 1 -24.42 5.23 31.02
C MET A 1 -24.34 5.47 29.51
N LYS A 2 -25.08 6.43 28.93
CA LYS A 2 -25.02 6.75 27.48
C LYS A 2 -23.61 7.06 26.93
N ASP A 3 -22.74 7.71 27.71
CA ASP A 3 -21.36 8.04 27.28
C ASP A 3 -20.42 6.82 27.22
N VAL A 4 -20.66 5.80 28.04
CA VAL A 4 -19.80 4.60 28.07
C VAL A 4 -20.15 3.66 26.92
N GLU A 5 -21.44 3.48 26.64
CA GLU A 5 -21.91 2.68 25.50
C GLU A 5 -21.47 3.29 24.17
N SER A 6 -21.65 4.59 23.98
CA SER A 6 -21.21 5.30 22.76
C SER A 6 -19.68 5.29 22.59
N TYR A 7 -18.92 5.34 23.68
CA TYR A 7 -17.47 5.16 23.67
C TYR A 7 -17.06 3.75 23.25
N LEU A 8 -17.68 2.71 23.82
CA LEU A 8 -17.43 1.31 23.47
C LEU A 8 -17.82 1.00 22.01
N GLU A 9 -18.92 1.57 21.54
CA GLU A 9 -19.35 1.45 20.14
C GLU A 9 -18.36 2.11 19.17
N ARG A 10 -17.85 3.30 19.52
CA ARG A 10 -16.80 3.97 18.73
C ARG A 10 -15.53 3.13 18.65
N ILE A 11 -15.10 2.51 19.75
CA ILE A 11 -13.93 1.63 19.76
C ILE A 11 -14.16 0.39 18.90
N ARG A 12 -15.33 -0.26 19.02
CA ARG A 12 -15.69 -1.42 18.18
C ARG A 12 -15.71 -1.08 16.70
N LYS A 13 -16.38 0.00 16.31
CA LYS A 13 -16.46 0.46 14.91
C LYS A 13 -15.09 0.80 14.36
N ARG A 14 -14.24 1.45 15.17
CA ARG A 14 -12.85 1.75 14.81
C ARG A 14 -12.02 0.47 14.63
N GLY A 15 -12.12 -0.49 15.55
CA GLY A 15 -11.42 -1.77 15.44
C GLY A 15 -11.85 -2.59 14.21
N ALA A 16 -13.15 -2.64 13.91
CA ALA A 16 -13.67 -3.33 12.73
C ALA A 16 -13.21 -2.67 11.43
N HIS A 17 -13.23 -1.34 11.35
CA HIS A 17 -12.74 -0.61 10.17
C HIS A 17 -11.23 -0.85 9.97
N THR A 18 -10.44 -0.82 11.03
CA THR A 18 -9.01 -1.08 10.98
C THR A 18 -8.69 -2.51 10.50
N LEU A 19 -9.39 -3.53 11.02
CA LEU A 19 -9.23 -4.92 10.57
C LEU A 19 -9.57 -5.09 9.09
N GLN A 20 -10.68 -4.50 8.65
CA GLN A 20 -11.10 -4.53 7.25
C GLN A 20 -10.05 -3.90 6.31
N VAL A 21 -9.44 -2.79 6.73
CA VAL A 21 -8.38 -2.13 5.95
C VAL A 21 -7.10 -2.97 5.91
N PHE A 22 -6.73 -3.63 7.01
CA PHE A 22 -5.60 -4.56 7.02
C PHE A 22 -5.85 -5.75 6.11
N GLU A 23 -6.99 -6.43 6.23
CA GLU A 23 -7.38 -7.56 5.37
C GLU A 23 -7.31 -7.17 3.89
N SER A 24 -7.84 -6.00 3.52
CA SER A 24 -7.86 -5.55 2.12
C SER A 24 -6.47 -5.31 1.51
N ASN A 25 -5.43 -5.12 2.33
CA ASN A 25 -4.07 -4.82 1.87
C ASN A 25 -3.08 -5.94 2.15
N LEU A 26 -3.36 -6.82 3.10
CA LEU A 26 -2.43 -7.82 3.59
C LEU A 26 -1.98 -8.79 2.49
N ASP A 27 -2.90 -9.34 1.70
CA ASP A 27 -2.57 -10.27 0.62
C ASP A 27 -1.62 -9.65 -0.42
N PHE A 28 -1.87 -8.38 -0.77
CA PHE A 28 -1.02 -7.64 -1.68
C PHE A 28 0.38 -7.40 -1.10
N ILE A 29 0.46 -7.01 0.18
CA ILE A 29 1.73 -6.77 0.87
C ILE A 29 2.52 -8.07 1.02
N LEU A 30 1.86 -9.18 1.38
CA LEU A 30 2.47 -10.49 1.47
C LEU A 30 2.99 -10.95 0.10
N ALA A 31 2.19 -10.77 -0.95
CA ALA A 31 2.59 -11.10 -2.31
C ALA A 31 3.83 -10.30 -2.75
N ILE A 32 3.86 -8.98 -2.54
CA ILE A 32 5.02 -8.15 -2.88
C ILE A 32 6.25 -8.49 -2.04
N LYS A 33 6.09 -8.81 -0.75
CA LYS A 33 7.21 -9.19 0.13
C LYS A 33 7.73 -10.60 -0.13
N SER A 34 7.00 -11.43 -0.86
CA SER A 34 7.46 -12.76 -1.26
C SER A 34 8.67 -12.66 -2.20
N PRO A 35 9.55 -13.68 -2.25
CA PRO A 35 10.68 -13.70 -3.19
C PRO A 35 10.26 -13.48 -4.65
N VAL A 36 9.14 -14.09 -5.06
CA VAL A 36 8.58 -13.94 -6.41
C VAL A 36 8.10 -12.52 -6.64
N GLY A 37 7.40 -11.93 -5.67
CA GLY A 37 6.93 -10.55 -5.76
C GLY A 37 8.07 -9.53 -5.88
N GLN A 38 9.17 -9.73 -5.15
CA GLN A 38 10.36 -8.89 -5.24
C GLN A 38 11.04 -8.98 -6.62
N VAL A 39 11.10 -10.19 -7.21
CA VAL A 39 11.60 -10.37 -8.58
C VAL A 39 10.70 -9.64 -9.57
N LEU A 40 9.38 -9.86 -9.52
CA LEU A 40 8.43 -9.23 -10.43
C LEU A 40 8.42 -7.70 -10.30
N LEU A 41 8.57 -7.16 -9.09
CA LEU A 41 8.67 -5.72 -8.85
C LEU A 41 9.92 -5.12 -9.49
N ARG A 42 11.08 -5.77 -9.30
CA ARG A 42 12.33 -5.36 -9.93
C ARG A 42 12.21 -5.38 -11.45
N ASP A 43 11.67 -6.45 -12.02
CA ASP A 43 11.48 -6.57 -13.47
C ASP A 43 10.55 -5.47 -14.02
N LEU A 44 9.50 -5.10 -13.26
CA LEU A 44 8.60 -4.01 -13.63
C LEU A 44 9.30 -2.66 -13.62
N ILE A 45 10.13 -2.38 -12.61
CA ILE A 45 10.90 -1.13 -12.51
C ILE A 45 11.90 -1.03 -13.66
N GLU A 46 12.64 -2.11 -13.94
CA GLU A 46 13.60 -2.16 -15.03
C GLU A 46 12.92 -1.93 -16.39
N ARG A 47 11.78 -2.58 -16.63
CA ARG A 47 10.98 -2.35 -17.85
C ARG A 47 10.47 -0.92 -17.94
N HIS A 48 10.05 -0.32 -16.83
CA HIS A 48 9.63 1.07 -16.79
C HIS A 48 10.78 2.02 -17.17
N GLU A 49 12.00 1.78 -16.69
CA GLU A 49 13.19 2.58 -17.03
C GLU A 49 13.61 2.43 -18.51
N ILE A 50 13.56 1.21 -19.03
CA ILE A 50 13.79 0.95 -20.46
C ILE A 50 12.75 1.70 -21.30
N GLN A 51 11.48 1.62 -20.90
CA GLN A 51 10.41 2.27 -21.63
C GLN A 51 10.49 3.80 -21.52
N PHE A 52 10.89 4.32 -20.36
CA PHE A 52 11.19 5.75 -20.18
C PHE A 52 12.28 6.22 -21.15
N SER A 53 13.37 5.46 -21.26
CA SER A 53 14.47 5.76 -22.19
C SER A 53 14.01 5.73 -23.65
N ARG A 54 13.11 4.80 -24.01
CA ARG A 54 12.51 4.72 -25.35
C ARG A 54 11.63 5.91 -25.67
N ILE A 55 10.76 6.34 -24.74
CA ILE A 55 9.88 7.50 -24.98
C ILE A 55 10.65 8.83 -25.01
N ALA A 56 11.86 8.86 -24.45
CA ALA A 56 12.76 10.01 -24.54
C ALA A 56 13.50 10.07 -25.90
N SER A 57 13.44 9.02 -26.72
CA SER A 57 14.01 9.01 -28.06
C SER A 57 13.12 9.72 -29.07
N LEU A 58 13.70 10.20 -30.17
CA LEU A 58 12.97 10.82 -31.29
C LEU A 58 12.08 9.82 -32.05
N GLU A 59 12.24 8.52 -31.84
CA GLU A 59 11.52 7.44 -32.51
C GLU A 59 10.34 6.89 -31.68
N ALA A 60 10.02 7.53 -30.55
CA ALA A 60 8.98 7.08 -29.63
C ALA A 60 7.61 6.98 -30.33
N THR A 61 7.01 5.79 -30.31
CA THR A 61 5.67 5.59 -30.88
C THR A 61 4.58 5.96 -29.88
N GLY A 62 3.35 6.17 -30.38
CA GLY A 62 2.17 6.34 -29.51
C GLY A 62 1.93 5.13 -28.59
N VAL A 63 2.26 3.92 -29.06
CA VAL A 63 2.18 2.69 -28.27
C VAL A 63 3.20 2.71 -27.15
N ASP A 64 4.42 3.16 -27.41
CA ASP A 64 5.47 3.24 -26.39
C ASP A 64 5.06 4.14 -25.22
N LYS A 65 4.40 5.25 -25.51
CA LYS A 65 3.88 6.17 -24.51
C LYS A 65 2.75 5.54 -23.68
N GLN A 66 1.86 4.77 -24.32
CA GLN A 66 0.78 4.08 -23.60
C GLN A 66 1.33 3.00 -22.66
N VAL A 67 2.30 2.22 -23.12
CA VAL A 67 2.96 1.19 -22.29
C VAL A 67 3.64 1.84 -21.08
N TYR A 68 4.37 2.94 -21.29
CA TYR A 68 4.98 3.70 -20.20
C TYR A 68 3.95 4.18 -19.18
N LEU A 69 2.87 4.82 -19.64
CA LEU A 69 1.81 5.34 -18.77
C LEU A 69 1.13 4.24 -17.96
N TYR A 70 0.90 3.07 -18.58
CA TYR A 70 0.34 1.92 -17.90
C TYR A 70 1.26 1.41 -16.77
N MET A 71 2.55 1.21 -17.07
CA MET A 71 3.54 0.77 -16.07
C MET A 71 3.68 1.78 -14.93
N LYS A 72 3.73 3.08 -15.26
CA LYS A 72 3.76 4.17 -14.28
C LYS A 72 2.54 4.12 -13.36
N GLY A 73 1.34 3.98 -13.92
CA GLY A 73 0.10 3.90 -13.14
C GLY A 73 0.05 2.69 -12.21
N MET A 74 0.56 1.53 -12.65
CA MET A 74 0.71 0.36 -11.78
C MET A 74 1.63 0.63 -10.59
N LEU A 75 2.81 1.21 -10.83
CA LEU A 75 3.77 1.53 -9.78
C LEU A 75 3.19 2.54 -8.79
N GLU A 76 2.53 3.60 -9.27
CA GLU A 76 1.87 4.59 -8.41
C GLU A 76 0.76 3.99 -7.54
N ALA A 77 -0.06 3.10 -8.11
CA ALA A 77 -1.10 2.39 -7.37
C ALA A 77 -0.50 1.51 -6.27
N TRP A 78 0.60 0.81 -6.56
CA TRP A 78 1.28 -0.06 -5.61
C TRP A 78 1.93 0.73 -4.48
N VAL A 79 2.62 1.83 -4.80
CA VAL A 79 3.20 2.75 -3.80
C VAL A 79 2.11 3.28 -2.87
N THR A 80 0.99 3.73 -3.44
CA THR A 80 -0.15 4.24 -2.65
C THR A 80 -0.69 3.19 -1.69
N ARG A 81 -0.80 1.94 -2.14
CA ARG A 81 -1.31 0.83 -1.34
C ARG A 81 -0.35 0.47 -0.19
N ILE A 82 0.96 0.43 -0.47
CA ILE A 82 1.99 0.21 0.55
C ILE A 82 1.99 1.34 1.59
N ALA A 83 2.02 2.59 1.15
CA ALA A 83 2.01 3.75 2.04
C ALA A 83 0.76 3.79 2.92
N SER A 84 -0.41 3.44 2.35
CA SER A 84 -1.65 3.33 3.11
C SER A 84 -1.56 2.25 4.18
N TYR A 85 -1.08 1.06 3.84
CA TYR A 85 -0.87 -0.02 4.79
C TYR A 85 0.09 0.40 5.92
N GLU A 86 1.26 0.97 5.58
CA GLU A 86 2.25 1.41 6.57
C GLU A 86 1.72 2.50 7.51
N LYS A 87 0.94 3.45 6.98
CA LYS A 87 0.27 4.46 7.79
C LYS A 87 -0.67 3.82 8.79
N ASN A 88 -1.50 2.87 8.35
CA ASN A 88 -2.44 2.17 9.22
C ASN A 88 -1.74 1.33 10.30
N VAL A 89 -0.59 0.71 9.98
CA VAL A 89 0.27 0.04 10.98
C VAL A 89 0.72 1.04 12.05
N LYS A 90 1.28 2.19 11.67
CA LYS A 90 1.76 3.21 12.61
C LYS A 90 0.63 3.81 13.46
N ASP A 91 -0.53 4.05 12.87
CA ASP A 91 -1.71 4.55 13.58
C ASP A 91 -2.23 3.54 14.61
N PHE A 92 -2.06 2.24 14.33
CA PHE A 92 -2.38 1.17 15.29
C PHE A 92 -1.34 1.09 16.42
N GLU A 93 -0.05 1.06 16.08
CA GLU A 93 1.03 1.00 17.06
C GLU A 93 1.02 2.20 18.03
N SER A 94 0.70 3.39 17.52
CA SER A 94 0.57 4.60 18.33
C SER A 94 -0.72 4.66 19.17
N ALA A 95 -1.77 3.94 18.75
CA ALA A 95 -3.03 3.82 19.48
C ALA A 95 -3.08 2.66 20.48
N ALA A 96 -2.11 1.73 20.41
CA ALA A 96 -1.97 0.68 21.40
C ALA A 96 -1.77 1.31 22.78
N PRO A 97 -2.61 1.00 23.78
CA PRO A 97 -2.44 1.57 25.10
C PRO A 97 -1.06 1.19 25.65
N LYS A 98 -0.36 2.16 26.26
CA LYS A 98 0.86 1.93 27.08
C LYS A 98 0.54 1.11 28.35
N ALA A 99 -0.25 0.04 28.23
CA ALA A 99 -0.74 -0.78 29.32
C ALA A 99 0.19 -1.97 29.65
N ALA A 100 1.48 -1.87 29.29
CA ALA A 100 2.50 -2.87 29.65
C ALA A 100 3.75 -2.24 30.30
N GLN A 101 3.71 -0.97 30.71
CA GLN A 101 4.81 -0.31 31.42
C GLN A 101 4.32 0.38 32.69
N LYS A 102 3.71 -0.37 33.62
CA LYS A 102 3.72 -0.03 35.06
C LYS A 102 3.54 -1.30 35.88
N GLY A 103 4.57 -1.62 36.67
CA GLY A 103 4.50 -2.48 37.85
C GLY A 103 4.89 -3.93 37.60
#